data_AF-A0A238KAR6-F1
#
_entry.id   AF-A0A238KAR6-F1
#
_cell.length_a   1.000
_cell.length_b   1.000
_cell.length_c   1.000
_cell.angle_alpha   90.00
_cell.angle_beta   90.00
_cell.angle_gamma   90.00
#
_symmetry.space_group_name_H-M   'P 1'
#
loop_
_entity.id
_entity.type
_entity.pdbx_description
1 polymer ?
#
loop_
_entity_poly.entity_id
_entity_poly.type
_entity_poly.pdbx_seq_one_letter_code
_entity_poly.pdbx_strand_id
1 'polypeptide(L)'
;MAFGKDGPLIKRSIKELLEKAGLEDDGLLDESEFIKILMHASAQRFGMAIELFFGATGIAKKYESQRLSIEHFAEGYYERMNCDDALNPFLSHDWRSIDTTIAMDRHIKESRQIRRRPRQS
;
A
#
# COMPACT_ATOMS: atom_id res chain seq x y z
N MET A 1 -8.88 -6.70 -10.20
CA MET A 1 -9.09 -7.66 -9.09
C MET A 1 -10.54 -7.59 -8.67
N ALA A 2 -11.10 -8.70 -8.17
CA ALA A 2 -12.43 -8.78 -7.59
C ALA A 2 -12.31 -9.19 -6.12
N PHE A 3 -12.91 -8.42 -5.21
CA PHE A 3 -12.74 -8.62 -3.76
C PHE A 3 -13.02 -10.06 -3.31
N GLY A 4 -14.13 -10.66 -3.76
CA GLY A 4 -14.53 -12.02 -3.33
C GLY A 4 -13.54 -13.13 -3.71
N LYS A 5 -12.70 -12.92 -4.74
CA LYS A 5 -11.70 -13.89 -5.18
C LYS A 5 -10.30 -13.49 -4.71
N ASP A 6 -9.91 -12.24 -4.94
CA ASP A 6 -8.54 -11.76 -4.78
C ASP A 6 -8.27 -11.20 -3.36
N GLY A 7 -9.29 -10.71 -2.67
CA GLY A 7 -9.17 -10.17 -1.30
C GLY A 7 -8.61 -11.20 -0.31
N PRO A 8 -9.16 -12.44 -0.24
CA PRO A 8 -8.61 -13.49 0.61
C PRO A 8 -7.17 -13.88 0.27
N LEU A 9 -6.78 -13.83 -1.02
CA LEU A 9 -5.42 -14.11 -1.45
C LEU A 9 -4.45 -13.02 -0.97
N ILE A 10 -4.80 -11.75 -1.18
CA ILE A 10 -4.01 -10.60 -0.70
C ILE A 10 -3.85 -10.66 0.81
N LYS A 11 -4.95 -10.85 1.55
CA LYS A 11 -4.93 -10.97 3.01
C LYS A 11 -3.96 -12.07 3.46
N ARG A 12 -4.05 -13.27 2.86
CA ARG A 12 -3.16 -14.39 3.20
C ARG A 12 -1.69 -14.05 2.92
N SER A 13 -1.39 -13.57 1.72
CA SER A 13 -0.01 -13.22 1.35
C SER A 13 0.59 -12.15 2.26
N ILE A 14 -0.20 -11.14 2.62
CA ILE A 14 0.26 -10.07 3.51
C ILE A 14 0.48 -10.58 4.94
N LYS A 15 -0.43 -11.41 5.48
CA LYS A 15 -0.24 -12.02 6.80
C LYS A 15 1.04 -12.87 6.90
N GLU A 16 1.31 -13.69 5.88
CA GLU A 16 2.56 -14.48 5.81
C GLU A 16 3.82 -13.60 5.75
N LEU A 17 3.75 -12.43 5.10
CA LEU A 17 4.87 -11.49 5.02
C LEU A 17 5.03 -10.68 6.31
N LEU A 18 3.93 -10.31 6.97
CA LEU A 18 3.93 -9.59 8.23
C LEU A 18 4.56 -10.43 9.34
N GLU A 19 4.22 -11.72 9.41
CA GLU A 19 4.83 -12.68 10.34
C GLU A 19 6.36 -12.71 10.17
N LYS A 20 6.84 -12.78 8.93
CA LYS A 20 8.28 -12.73 8.62
C LYS A 20 8.92 -11.39 8.96
N ALA A 21 8.15 -10.31 8.95
CA ALA A 21 8.61 -8.98 9.34
C ALA A 21 8.69 -8.82 10.87
N GLY A 22 8.10 -9.72 11.66
CA GLY A 22 8.05 -9.64 13.11
C GLY A 22 7.17 -8.50 13.63
N LEU A 23 6.10 -8.18 12.90
CA LEU A 23 5.14 -7.14 13.27
C LEU A 23 3.76 -7.75 13.56
N GLU A 24 2.99 -7.09 14.42
CA GLU A 24 1.56 -7.38 14.63
C GLU A 24 0.72 -6.41 13.79
N ASP A 25 -0.54 -6.74 13.48
CA ASP A 25 -1.48 -5.85 12.80
C ASP A 25 -2.71 -5.45 13.65
N ASP A 26 -2.82 -5.99 14.87
CA ASP A 26 -3.92 -5.74 15.81
C ASP A 26 -5.33 -5.90 15.19
N GLY A 27 -5.47 -6.83 14.23
CA GLY A 27 -6.72 -7.12 13.53
C GLY A 27 -6.99 -6.29 12.27
N LEU A 28 -6.12 -5.32 11.92
CA LEU A 28 -6.27 -4.49 10.71
C LEU A 28 -6.47 -5.32 9.44
N LEU A 29 -5.69 -6.40 9.26
CA LEU A 29 -5.78 -7.26 8.08
C LEU A 29 -7.01 -8.18 8.10
N ASP A 30 -7.69 -8.28 9.24
CA ASP A 30 -8.96 -8.98 9.36
C ASP A 30 -10.15 -8.11 8.95
N GLU A 31 -9.98 -6.79 8.89
CA GLU A 31 -10.99 -5.86 8.41
C GLU A 31 -11.19 -5.96 6.90
N SER A 32 -12.40 -6.39 6.50
CA SER A 32 -12.76 -6.48 5.08
C SER A 32 -12.70 -5.13 4.38
N GLU A 33 -12.99 -4.04 5.08
CA GLU A 33 -12.94 -2.70 4.51
C GLU A 33 -11.50 -2.25 4.23
N PHE A 34 -10.57 -2.53 5.15
CA PHE A 34 -9.14 -2.28 4.92
C PHE A 34 -8.62 -3.01 3.68
N ILE A 35 -8.97 -4.28 3.51
CA ILE A 35 -8.56 -5.04 2.30
C ILE A 35 -9.13 -4.41 1.03
N LYS A 36 -10.36 -3.89 1.04
CA LYS A 36 -10.92 -3.17 -0.13
C LYS A 36 -10.18 -1.86 -0.39
N ILE A 37 -9.85 -1.09 0.65
CA ILE A 37 -9.05 0.13 0.53
C ILE A 37 -7.70 -0.20 -0.09
N LEU A 38 -6.99 -1.23 0.39
CA LEU A 38 -5.71 -1.64 -0.15
C LEU A 38 -5.80 -2.10 -1.62
N MET A 39 -6.84 -2.86 -1.97
CA MET A 39 -7.09 -3.24 -3.36
C MET A 39 -7.35 -2.01 -4.25
N HIS A 40 -8.08 -1.02 -3.74
CA HIS A 40 -8.37 0.21 -4.46
C HIS A 40 -7.13 1.10 -4.59
N ALA A 41 -6.39 1.34 -3.49
CA ALA A 41 -5.14 2.08 -3.46
C ALA A 41 -4.09 1.49 -4.41
N SER A 42 -4.08 0.17 -4.58
CA SER A 42 -3.19 -0.53 -5.52
C SER A 42 -3.67 -0.53 -6.98
N ALA A 43 -4.67 0.28 -7.32
CA ALA A 43 -5.32 0.31 -8.63
C ALA A 43 -5.74 -1.09 -9.12
N GLN A 44 -6.20 -1.93 -8.19
CA GLN A 44 -6.58 -3.31 -8.45
C GLN A 44 -5.45 -4.18 -9.03
N ARG A 45 -4.18 -3.90 -8.68
CA ARG A 45 -3.00 -4.67 -9.08
C ARG A 45 -2.31 -5.34 -7.88
N PHE A 46 -2.29 -6.67 -7.86
CA PHE A 46 -1.72 -7.45 -6.76
C PHE A 46 -0.29 -7.06 -6.39
N GLY A 47 0.61 -6.95 -7.38
CA GLY A 47 2.00 -6.55 -7.13
C GLY A 47 2.11 -5.18 -6.46
N MET A 48 1.25 -4.23 -6.83
CA MET A 48 1.21 -2.91 -6.19
C MET A 48 0.69 -2.98 -4.76
N ALA A 49 -0.25 -3.89 -4.45
CA ALA A 49 -0.72 -4.10 -3.08
C ALA A 49 0.42 -4.61 -2.18
N ILE A 50 1.23 -5.56 -2.67
CA ILE A 50 2.42 -6.06 -1.96
C ILE A 50 3.47 -4.95 -1.79
N GLU A 51 3.70 -4.13 -2.81
CA GLU A 51 4.63 -3.01 -2.70
C GLU A 51 4.16 -1.91 -1.73
N LEU A 52 2.85 -1.64 -1.65
CA LEU A 52 2.30 -0.72 -0.64
C LEU A 52 2.46 -1.29 0.76
N PHE A 53 2.22 -2.59 0.94
CA PHE A 53 2.46 -3.29 2.20
C PHE A 53 3.93 -3.21 2.65
N PHE A 54 4.89 -3.43 1.74
CA PHE A 54 6.31 -3.29 2.08
C PHE A 54 6.70 -1.85 2.42
N GLY A 55 6.10 -0.86 1.74
CA GLY A 55 6.25 0.55 2.10
C GLY A 55 5.80 0.81 3.54
N ALA A 56 4.58 0.41 3.88
CA ALA A 56 4.03 0.57 5.22
C ALA A 56 4.85 -0.17 6.30
N THR A 57 5.30 -1.40 6.02
CA THR A 57 6.19 -2.17 6.90
C THR A 57 7.53 -1.46 7.13
N GLY A 58 8.10 -0.86 6.07
CA GLY A 58 9.33 -0.09 6.16
C GLY A 58 9.18 1.12 7.08
N ILE A 59 8.05 1.81 6.99
CA ILE A 59 7.71 2.96 7.84
C ILE A 59 7.51 2.53 9.28
N ALA A 60 6.75 1.45 9.53
CA ALA A 60 6.57 0.90 10.87
C ALA A 60 7.91 0.57 11.54
N LYS A 61 8.82 -0.08 10.81
CA LYS A 61 10.17 -0.39 11.29
C LYS A 61 11.02 0.86 11.51
N LYS A 62 10.92 1.86 10.63
CA LYS A 62 11.63 3.15 10.75
C LYS A 62 11.26 3.87 12.05
N TYR A 63 10.01 3.76 12.49
CA TYR A 63 9.55 4.32 13.77
C TYR A 63 9.61 3.33 14.94
N GLU A 64 10.31 2.20 14.78
CA GLU A 64 10.44 1.14 15.80
C GLU A 64 9.09 0.63 16.32
N SER A 65 8.03 0.77 15.53
CA SER A 65 6.70 0.28 15.87
C SER A 65 6.69 -1.24 15.89
N GLN A 66 6.04 -1.80 16.90
CA GLN A 66 5.75 -3.24 16.98
C GLN A 66 4.52 -3.61 16.15
N ARG A 67 3.73 -2.62 15.72
CA ARG A 67 2.44 -2.82 15.06
C ARG A 67 2.35 -2.07 13.74
N LEU A 68 1.86 -2.78 12.74
CA LEU A 68 1.43 -2.21 11.47
C LEU A 68 0.03 -1.63 11.63
N SER A 69 -0.16 -0.40 11.17
CA SER A 69 -1.41 0.34 11.30
C SER A 69 -1.74 1.06 9.99
N ILE A 70 -2.97 1.57 9.86
CA ILE A 70 -3.42 2.28 8.65
C ILE A 70 -2.61 3.57 8.41
N GLU A 71 -2.10 4.21 9.45
CA GLU A 71 -1.26 5.41 9.37
C GLU A 71 0.05 5.13 8.62
N HIS A 72 0.64 3.96 8.80
CA HIS A 72 1.84 3.56 8.06
C HIS A 72 1.55 3.37 6.56
N PHE A 73 0.36 2.89 6.21
CA PHE A 73 -0.08 2.83 4.82
C PHE A 73 -0.36 4.21 4.25
N ALA A 74 -0.97 5.10 5.04
CA ALA A 74 -1.23 6.47 4.65
C ALA A 74 0.08 7.22 4.36
N GLU A 75 1.07 7.16 5.25
CA GLU A 75 2.38 7.78 5.06
C GLU A 75 3.10 7.18 3.85
N GLY A 76 3.10 5.85 3.71
CA GLY A 76 3.73 5.19 2.56
C GLY A 76 3.06 5.51 1.22
N TYR A 77 1.75 5.75 1.23
CA TYR A 77 1.03 6.22 0.06
C TYR A 77 1.39 7.68 -0.25
N TYR A 78 1.47 8.54 0.77
CA TYR A 78 1.89 9.93 0.63
C TYR A 78 3.31 10.06 0.07
N GLU A 79 4.30 9.37 0.66
CA GLU A 79 5.70 9.42 0.20
C GLU A 79 5.82 9.02 -1.28
N ARG A 80 4.92 8.16 -1.75
CA ARG A 80 4.92 7.63 -3.11
C ARG A 80 4.13 8.49 -4.11
N MET A 81 3.03 9.09 -3.66
CA MET A 81 2.05 9.75 -4.50
C MET A 81 2.04 11.26 -4.33
N ASN A 82 2.71 11.81 -3.32
CA ASN A 82 2.77 13.23 -3.02
C ASN A 82 1.38 13.90 -3.19
N CYS A 83 0.37 13.31 -2.54
CA CYS A 83 -1.03 13.69 -2.66
C CYS A 83 -1.55 14.17 -1.31
N ASP A 84 -2.52 15.09 -1.30
CA ASP A 84 -3.16 15.54 -0.07
C ASP A 84 -3.96 14.42 0.61
N ASP A 85 -4.24 14.56 1.90
CA ASP A 85 -4.97 13.56 2.71
C ASP A 85 -6.33 13.17 2.11
N ALA A 86 -7.03 14.13 1.50
CA ALA A 86 -8.32 13.89 0.83
C ALA A 86 -8.21 12.95 -0.38
N LEU A 87 -7.01 12.83 -0.97
CA LEU A 87 -6.67 11.96 -2.09
C LEU A 87 -5.90 10.71 -1.64
N ASN A 88 -5.72 10.51 -0.34
CA ASN A 88 -5.14 9.31 0.22
C ASN A 88 -6.24 8.30 0.59
N PRO A 89 -6.34 7.14 -0.09
CA PRO A 89 -7.39 6.17 0.20
C PRO A 89 -7.38 5.61 1.63
N PHE A 90 -6.25 5.72 2.33
CA PHE A 90 -6.13 5.27 3.72
C PHE A 90 -6.59 6.31 4.76
N LEU A 91 -6.82 7.56 4.34
CA LEU A 91 -7.28 8.66 5.22
C LEU A 91 -8.68 9.16 4.83
N SER A 92 -9.03 9.08 3.55
CA SER A 92 -10.28 9.64 3.04
C SER A 92 -11.50 8.77 3.38
N HIS A 93 -12.56 9.42 3.88
CA HIS A 93 -13.84 8.76 4.14
C HIS A 93 -14.54 8.32 2.84
N ASP A 94 -14.36 9.06 1.75
CA ASP A 94 -14.88 8.74 0.42
C ASP A 94 -13.80 8.16 -0.48
N TRP A 95 -12.98 7.25 0.06
CA TRP A 95 -11.85 6.66 -0.64
C TRP A 95 -12.22 6.02 -1.99
N ARG A 96 -13.48 5.61 -2.18
CA ARG A 96 -13.97 4.94 -3.40
C ARG A 96 -14.00 5.87 -4.61
N SER A 97 -14.13 7.18 -4.42
CA SER A 97 -14.21 8.16 -5.51
C SER A 97 -12.84 8.62 -6.01
N ILE A 98 -11.76 8.26 -5.30
CA ILE A 98 -10.40 8.62 -5.66
C ILE A 98 -9.97 7.80 -6.89
N ASP A 99 -9.45 8.46 -7.93
CA ASP A 99 -8.85 7.75 -9.06
C ASP A 99 -7.40 7.36 -8.75
N THR A 100 -7.23 6.13 -8.28
CA THR A 100 -5.92 5.57 -7.94
C THR A 100 -5.13 5.10 -9.17
N THR A 101 -5.75 5.00 -10.35
CA THR A 101 -5.06 4.54 -11.56
C THR A 101 -4.05 5.56 -12.05
N ILE A 102 -4.43 6.84 -12.04
CA ILE A 102 -3.57 7.96 -12.43
C ILE A 102 -2.37 8.06 -11.47
N ALA A 103 -2.63 7.95 -10.17
CA ALA A 103 -1.60 7.98 -9.14
C ALA A 103 -0.56 6.86 -9.36
N MET A 104 -1.03 5.61 -9.57
CA MET A 104 -0.15 4.47 -9.81
C MET A 104 0.62 4.55 -11.14
N ASP A 105 0.00 5.07 -12.21
CA ASP A 105 0.67 5.18 -13.51
C ASP A 105 1.81 6.19 -13.51
N ARG A 106 1.65 7.31 -12.79
CA ARG A 106 2.76 8.26 -12.56
C ARG A 106 3.93 7.56 -11.86
N HIS A 107 3.65 6.83 -10.78
CA HIS A 107 4.68 6.11 -10.04
C HIS A 107 5.46 5.09 -10.89
N ILE A 108 4.75 4.35 -11.75
CA ILE A 108 5.39 3.37 -12.64
C ILE A 108 6.30 4.06 -13.67
N LYS A 109 5.87 5.20 -14.23
CA LYS A 109 6.67 5.98 -15.17
C LYS A 109 7.95 6.49 -14.50
N GLU A 110 7.86 7.08 -13.32
CA GLU A 110 9.00 7.60 -12.56
C GLU A 110 9.98 6.49 -12.16
N SER A 111 9.48 5.37 -11.63
CA SER A 111 10.30 4.21 -11.25
C SER A 111 11.06 3.62 -12.44
N ARG A 112 10.43 3.56 -13.62
CA ARG A 112 11.09 3.11 -14.87
C ARG A 112 12.16 4.09 -15.33
N GLN A 113 11.95 5.40 -15.16
CA GLN A 113 12.96 6.41 -15.51
C GLN A 113 14.19 6.33 -14.59
N ILE A 114 14.00 6.16 -13.28
CA ILE A 114 15.10 5.99 -12.32
C ILE A 114 15.94 4.76 -12.69
N ARG A 115 15.31 3.61 -12.97
CA ARG A 115 16.01 2.37 -13.37
C ARG A 115 16.75 2.47 -14.70
N ARG A 116 16.36 3.42 -15.57
CA ARG A 116 16.97 3.63 -16.90
C ARG A 116 18.08 4.68 -16.91
N ARG A 117 18.27 5.47 -15.85
CA ARG A 117 19.41 6.38 -15.77
C ARG A 117 20.70 5.55 -15.68
N PRO A 118 21.65 5.69 -16.61
CA PRO A 118 22.96 5.06 -16.46
C PRO A 118 23.59 5.57 -15.18
N ARG A 119 24.25 4.70 -14.41
CA ARG A 119 25.15 5.14 -13.34
C ARG A 119 26.20 6.03 -14.00
N GLN A 120 26.11 7.35 -13.79
CA GLN A 120 27.21 8.24 -14.14
C GLN A 120 28.38 7.86 -13.22
N SER A 121 29.43 7.34 -13.85
CA SER A 121 30.73 7.00 -13.23
C SER A 121 31.47 8.24 -12.76
#